data_AF-A0A7C5TJH9-F1
#
_entry.id   AF-A0A7C5TJH9-F1
#
_cell.length_a   1.000
_cell.length_b   1.000
_cell.length_c   1.000
_cell.angle_alpha   90.00
_cell.angle_beta   90.00
_cell.angle_gamma   90.00
#
_symmetry.space_group_name_H-M   'P 1'
#
loop_
_entity.id
_entity.type
_entity.pdbx_description
1 polymer ?
#
loop_
_entity_poly.entity_id
_entity_poly.type
_entity_poly.pdbx_seq_one_letter_code
_entity_poly.pdbx_strand_id
1 'polypeptide(L)'
;MRRKKDLAELLIDVKLLRRKLAHSLAKLDKRIESLEALVVQSSSTISAFSARVAREIDQLENVRKRIYVLDVLLEMLEIRLETVISLGSFVESLRPVVSALKELSKSFPIPMEISPDFDDLVSSLSSVLPSEGGLSFLFKQRPSEETLNILKEAESIANMKIKEGNREPLNS
;
A
#
# COMPACT_ATOMS: atom_id res chain seq x y z
N MET A 1 -26.61 10.76 7.83
CA MET A 1 -25.47 10.15 8.55
C MET A 1 -25.16 8.81 7.90
N ARG A 2 -23.91 8.54 7.50
CA ARG A 2 -23.50 7.21 6.98
C ARG A 2 -23.55 6.20 8.14
N ARG A 3 -24.12 5.02 7.92
CA ARG A 3 -24.12 3.91 8.89
C ARG A 3 -22.66 3.54 9.22
N LYS A 4 -22.35 3.25 10.50
CA LYS A 4 -21.05 2.67 10.85
C LYS A 4 -20.92 1.31 10.18
N LYS A 5 -19.79 1.09 9.49
CA LYS A 5 -19.46 -0.20 8.90
C LYS A 5 -19.09 -1.20 9.99
N ASP A 6 -19.49 -2.44 9.83
CA ASP A 6 -19.04 -3.54 10.69
C ASP A 6 -17.72 -4.15 10.17
N LEU A 7 -17.12 -5.07 10.94
CA LEU A 7 -15.82 -5.66 10.60
C LEU A 7 -15.86 -6.48 9.30
N ALA A 8 -16.99 -7.11 8.97
CA ALA A 8 -17.12 -7.90 7.76
C ALA A 8 -17.18 -7.00 6.52
N GLU A 9 -17.92 -5.89 6.60
CA GLU A 9 -17.91 -4.86 5.55
C GLU A 9 -16.52 -4.25 5.36
N LEU A 10 -15.80 -3.97 6.45
CA LEU A 10 -14.42 -3.47 6.38
C LEU A 10 -13.47 -4.47 5.72
N LEU A 11 -13.63 -5.76 6.00
CA LEU A 11 -12.84 -6.81 5.34
C LEU A 11 -13.11 -6.85 3.83
N ILE A 12 -14.37 -6.67 3.41
CA ILE A 12 -14.74 -6.58 2.00
C ILE A 12 -14.10 -5.35 1.35
N ASP A 13 -14.13 -4.20 2.01
CA ASP A 13 -13.49 -2.97 1.52
C ASP A 13 -11.98 -3.15 1.32
N VAL A 14 -11.29 -3.78 2.29
CA VAL A 14 -9.85 -4.10 2.19
C VAL A 14 -9.59 -4.98 0.96
N LYS A 15 -10.35 -6.06 0.79
CA LYS A 15 -10.23 -6.98 -0.35
C LYS A 15 -10.52 -6.30 -1.69
N LEU A 16 -11.45 -5.34 -1.72
CA LEU A 16 -11.74 -4.56 -2.92
C LEU A 16 -10.59 -3.59 -3.25
N LEU A 17 -10.06 -2.92 -2.23
CA LEU A 17 -8.96 -1.98 -2.38
C LEU A 17 -7.68 -2.66 -2.87
N ARG A 18 -7.35 -3.84 -2.33
CA ARG A 18 -6.23 -4.67 -2.82
C ARG A 18 -6.38 -5.06 -4.29
N ARG A 19 -7.59 -5.41 -4.72
CA ARG A 19 -7.88 -5.69 -6.14
C ARG A 19 -7.68 -4.47 -7.04
N LYS A 20 -8.09 -3.28 -6.58
CA LYS A 20 -7.85 -2.02 -7.30
C LYS A 20 -6.34 -1.71 -7.40
N LEU A 21 -5.59 -1.93 -6.32
CA LEU A 21 -4.14 -1.77 -6.30
C LEU A 21 -3.45 -2.74 -7.27
N ALA A 22 -3.85 -4.01 -7.30
CA ALA A 22 -3.31 -4.99 -8.24
C ALA A 22 -3.52 -4.56 -9.71
N HIS A 23 -4.70 -4.01 -10.02
CA HIS A 23 -4.96 -3.45 -11.36
C HIS A 23 -4.09 -2.23 -11.67
N SER A 24 -3.88 -1.34 -10.68
CA SER A 24 -3.02 -0.17 -10.81
C SER A 24 -1.56 -0.57 -11.04
N LEU A 25 -1.06 -1.55 -10.27
CA LEU A 25 0.27 -2.15 -10.45
C LEU A 25 0.44 -2.73 -11.86
N ALA A 26 -0.52 -3.52 -12.34
CA ALA A 26 -0.42 -4.11 -13.67
C ALA A 26 -0.37 -3.07 -14.80
N LYS A 27 -1.08 -1.94 -14.67
CA LYS A 27 -0.98 -0.82 -15.63
C LYS A 27 0.39 -0.15 -15.56
N LEU A 28 0.90 0.03 -14.35
CA LEU A 28 2.18 0.69 -14.11
C LEU A 28 3.34 -0.16 -14.61
N ASP A 29 3.31 -1.47 -14.38
CA ASP A 29 4.30 -2.44 -14.88
C ASP A 29 4.35 -2.40 -16.42
N LYS A 30 3.19 -2.50 -17.09
CA LYS A 30 3.10 -2.38 -18.56
C LYS A 30 3.66 -1.05 -19.07
N ARG A 31 3.46 0.04 -18.32
CA ARG A 31 4.00 1.36 -18.70
C ARG A 31 5.52 1.37 -18.59
N ILE A 32 6.09 0.84 -17.50
CA ILE A 32 7.54 0.71 -17.32
C ILE A 32 8.14 -0.13 -18.46
N GLU A 33 7.60 -1.33 -18.72
CA GLU A 33 8.05 -2.22 -19.79
C GLU A 33 8.02 -1.51 -21.17
N SER A 34 6.98 -0.73 -21.44
CA SER A 34 6.88 0.02 -22.70
C SER A 34 7.96 1.09 -22.85
N LEU A 35 8.32 1.77 -21.76
CA LEU A 35 9.35 2.80 -21.75
C LEU A 35 10.75 2.17 -21.89
N GLU A 36 10.98 1.05 -21.21
CA GLU A 36 12.22 0.28 -21.34
C GLU A 36 12.42 -0.20 -22.79
N ALA A 37 11.38 -0.77 -23.41
CA ALA A 37 11.43 -1.21 -24.80
C ALA A 37 11.72 -0.03 -25.76
N LEU A 38 11.13 1.15 -25.52
CA LEU A 38 11.41 2.36 -26.29
C LEU A 38 12.89 2.80 -26.17
N VAL A 39 13.49 2.71 -24.99
CA VAL A 39 14.91 3.04 -24.78
C VAL A 39 15.81 2.08 -25.55
N VAL A 40 15.52 0.77 -25.50
CA VAL A 40 16.28 -0.26 -26.23
C VAL A 40 16.19 -0.03 -27.74
N GLN A 41 15.00 0.29 -28.27
CA GLN A 41 14.81 0.58 -29.70
C GLN A 41 15.47 1.90 -30.15
N SER A 42 15.60 2.87 -29.24
CA SER A 42 16.12 4.21 -29.55
C SER A 42 17.62 4.37 -29.30
N SER A 43 18.32 3.29 -28.90
CA SER A 43 19.71 3.32 -28.45
C SER A 43 20.72 3.76 -29.51
N SER A 44 20.31 3.88 -30.78
CA SER A 44 21.17 4.29 -31.89
C SER A 44 21.32 5.81 -32.08
N THR A 45 20.52 6.67 -31.44
CA THR A 45 20.40 8.04 -31.99
C THR A 45 20.34 9.25 -31.03
N ILE A 46 19.90 9.19 -29.74
CA ILE A 46 19.77 10.43 -28.93
C ILE A 46 19.99 10.22 -27.42
N SER A 47 21.15 10.65 -26.90
CA SER A 47 21.50 10.55 -25.46
C SER A 47 20.54 11.32 -24.53
N ALA A 48 20.04 12.48 -24.95
CA ALA A 48 19.13 13.30 -24.17
C ALA A 48 17.72 12.68 -24.03
N PHE A 49 17.26 11.95 -25.05
CA PHE A 49 15.98 11.24 -25.02
C PHE A 49 16.04 10.07 -24.03
N SER A 50 17.07 9.23 -24.13
CA SER A 50 17.29 8.11 -23.21
C SER A 50 17.41 8.58 -21.75
N ALA A 51 18.11 9.69 -21.50
CA ALA A 51 18.23 10.26 -20.15
C ALA A 51 16.88 10.74 -19.57
N ARG A 52 15.99 11.28 -20.41
CA ARG A 52 14.64 11.70 -19.97
C ARG A 52 13.76 10.50 -19.64
N VAL A 53 13.76 9.49 -20.51
CA VAL A 53 12.95 8.27 -20.30
C VAL A 53 13.44 7.49 -19.08
N ALA A 54 14.75 7.40 -18.85
CA ALA A 54 15.31 6.79 -17.63
C ALA A 54 14.78 7.43 -16.35
N ARG A 55 14.69 8.77 -16.29
CA ARG A 55 14.11 9.47 -15.14
C ARG A 55 12.62 9.17 -14.95
N GLU A 56 11.86 9.01 -16.03
CA GLU A 56 10.44 8.62 -15.96
C GLU A 56 10.30 7.20 -15.41
N ILE A 57 11.14 6.27 -15.87
CA ILE A 57 11.19 4.90 -15.34
C ILE A 57 11.51 4.91 -13.84
N ASP A 58 12.53 5.66 -13.40
CA ASP A 58 12.90 5.77 -11.98
C ASP A 58 11.75 6.30 -11.12
N GLN A 59 11.01 7.29 -11.63
CA GLN A 59 9.83 7.84 -10.94
C GLN A 59 8.71 6.79 -10.83
N LEU A 60 8.42 6.07 -11.92
CA LEU A 60 7.41 5.01 -11.94
C LEU A 60 7.80 3.85 -11.02
N GLU A 61 9.06 3.43 -10.99
CA GLU A 61 9.58 2.40 -10.08
C GLU A 61 9.44 2.80 -8.60
N ASN A 62 9.63 4.08 -8.26
CA ASN A 62 9.39 4.55 -6.90
C ASN A 62 7.90 4.51 -6.53
N VAL A 63 7.01 4.87 -7.46
CA VAL A 63 5.56 4.74 -7.28
C VAL A 63 5.17 3.27 -7.11
N ARG A 64 5.69 2.39 -7.98
CA ARG A 64 5.50 0.94 -7.94
C ARG A 64 5.82 0.37 -6.56
N LYS A 65 7.02 0.66 -6.05
CA LYS A 65 7.47 0.22 -4.72
C LYS A 65 6.50 0.64 -3.63
N ARG A 66 6.03 1.88 -3.65
CA ARG A 66 5.10 2.40 -2.63
C ARG A 66 3.72 1.75 -2.72
N ILE A 67 3.24 1.45 -3.92
CA ILE A 67 2.00 0.70 -4.12
C ILE A 67 2.13 -0.73 -3.56
N TYR A 68 3.27 -1.40 -3.75
CA TYR A 68 3.53 -2.71 -3.13
C TYR A 68 3.54 -2.65 -1.60
N VAL A 69 4.15 -1.63 -1.00
CA VAL A 69 4.12 -1.44 0.47
C VAL A 69 2.68 -1.29 0.96
N LEU A 70 1.85 -0.52 0.25
CA LEU A 70 0.44 -0.37 0.58
C LEU A 70 -0.33 -1.70 0.47
N ASP A 71 -0.11 -2.49 -0.59
CA ASP A 71 -0.74 -3.80 -0.73
C ASP A 71 -0.39 -4.73 0.45
N VAL A 72 0.87 -4.74 0.88
CA VAL A 72 1.30 -5.55 2.04
C VAL A 72 0.65 -5.08 3.33
N LEU A 73 0.54 -3.76 3.58
CA LEU A 73 -0.16 -3.26 4.76
C LEU A 73 -1.65 -3.63 4.77
N LEU A 74 -2.30 -3.62 3.60
CA LEU A 74 -3.68 -4.05 3.46
C LEU A 74 -3.83 -5.57 3.62
N GLU A 75 -2.87 -6.36 3.15
CA GLU A 75 -2.81 -7.80 3.38
C GLU A 75 -2.69 -8.13 4.87
N MET A 76 -1.79 -7.45 5.58
CA MET A 76 -1.67 -7.57 7.03
C MET A 76 -2.96 -7.19 7.75
N LEU A 77 -3.63 -6.14 7.29
CA LEU A 77 -4.92 -5.71 7.85
C LEU A 77 -6.02 -6.75 7.59
N GLU A 78 -6.07 -7.30 6.38
CA GLU A 78 -7.00 -8.37 5.98
C GLU A 78 -6.87 -9.58 6.91
N ILE A 79 -5.65 -10.08 7.11
CA ILE A 79 -5.38 -11.22 7.98
C ILE A 79 -5.82 -10.94 9.42
N ARG A 80 -5.52 -9.74 9.96
CA ARG A 80 -5.94 -9.38 11.32
C ARG A 80 -7.45 -9.22 11.44
N LEU A 81 -8.13 -8.66 10.43
CA LEU A 81 -9.59 -8.57 10.38
C LEU A 81 -10.23 -9.96 10.36
N GLU A 82 -9.74 -10.88 9.52
CA GLU A 82 -10.19 -12.26 9.47
C GLU A 82 -10.00 -12.97 10.82
N THR A 83 -8.87 -12.73 11.48
CA THR A 83 -8.58 -13.26 12.81
C THR A 83 -9.56 -12.73 13.86
N VAL A 84 -9.83 -11.42 13.88
CA VAL A 84 -10.80 -10.81 14.80
C VAL A 84 -12.21 -11.36 14.57
N ILE A 85 -12.64 -11.48 13.31
CA ILE A 85 -13.96 -11.99 12.96
C ILE A 85 -14.10 -13.47 13.31
N SER A 86 -13.10 -14.29 13.00
CA SER A 86 -13.19 -15.75 13.11
C SER A 86 -12.89 -16.27 14.51
N LEU A 87 -11.94 -15.64 15.23
CA LEU A 87 -11.45 -16.10 16.53
C LEU A 87 -11.92 -15.22 17.69
N GLY A 88 -12.61 -14.10 17.42
CA GLY A 88 -13.06 -13.17 18.47
C GLY A 88 -11.93 -12.45 19.19
N SER A 89 -10.75 -12.30 18.56
CA SER A 89 -9.60 -11.61 19.14
C SER A 89 -9.84 -10.10 19.34
N PHE A 90 -9.00 -9.43 20.12
CA PHE A 90 -9.13 -8.00 20.41
C PHE A 90 -9.06 -7.11 19.16
N VAL A 91 -10.11 -6.32 18.91
CA VAL A 91 -10.20 -5.33 17.83
C VAL A 91 -9.06 -4.30 17.89
N GLU A 92 -8.50 -4.04 19.07
CA GLU A 92 -7.36 -3.15 19.27
C GLU A 92 -6.10 -3.59 18.51
N SER A 93 -5.96 -4.89 18.23
CA SER A 93 -4.86 -5.44 17.43
C SER A 93 -4.80 -4.90 16.00
N LEU A 94 -5.89 -4.29 15.51
CA LEU A 94 -5.92 -3.63 14.19
C LEU A 94 -5.21 -2.28 14.21
N ARG A 95 -5.14 -1.61 15.36
CA ARG A 95 -4.66 -0.22 15.49
C ARG A 95 -3.26 -0.01 14.91
N PRO A 96 -2.26 -0.85 15.19
CA PRO A 96 -0.91 -0.64 14.68
C PRO A 96 -0.84 -0.65 13.15
N VAL A 97 -1.60 -1.52 12.49
CA VAL A 97 -1.67 -1.59 11.01
C VAL A 97 -2.42 -0.39 10.44
N VAL A 98 -3.53 0.03 11.07
CA VAL A 98 -4.27 1.24 10.67
C VAL A 98 -3.41 2.49 10.81
N SER A 99 -2.61 2.57 11.88
CA SER A 99 -1.63 3.65 12.05
C SER A 99 -0.53 3.61 11.00
N ALA A 100 -0.06 2.42 10.60
CA ALA A 100 0.92 2.27 9.54
C ALA A 100 0.36 2.74 8.19
N LEU A 101 -0.89 2.39 7.85
CA LEU A 101 -1.57 2.90 6.65
C LEU A 101 -1.61 4.44 6.62
N LYS A 102 -1.98 5.07 7.75
CA LYS A 102 -2.00 6.54 7.88
C LYS A 102 -0.62 7.17 7.77
N GLU A 103 0.41 6.50 8.26
CA GLU A 103 1.78 7.02 8.20
C GLU A 103 2.33 6.92 6.79
N LEU A 104 2.07 5.81 6.09
CA LEU A 104 2.42 5.64 4.68
C LEU A 104 1.78 6.76 3.84
N SER A 105 0.49 7.05 4.03
CA SER A 105 -0.23 8.07 3.25
C SER A 105 0.25 9.51 3.49
N LYS A 106 0.94 9.80 4.61
CA LYS A 106 1.60 11.09 4.82
C LYS A 106 2.89 11.20 4.01
N SER A 107 3.62 10.09 3.89
CA SER A 107 4.92 10.04 3.21
C SER A 107 4.80 9.93 1.69
N PHE A 108 3.67 9.40 1.20
CA PHE A 108 3.45 9.13 -0.21
C PHE A 108 1.97 9.34 -0.60
N PRO A 109 1.69 10.12 -1.64
CA PRO A 109 0.31 10.33 -2.10
C PRO A 109 -0.25 9.03 -2.70
N ILE A 110 -1.40 8.60 -2.18
CA ILE A 110 -2.13 7.45 -2.73
C ILE A 110 -2.60 7.79 -4.16
N PRO A 111 -2.50 6.87 -5.13
CA PRO A 111 -3.01 7.11 -6.49
C PRO A 111 -4.45 7.63 -6.48
N MET A 112 -4.76 8.62 -7.32
CA MET A 112 -6.07 9.30 -7.34
C MET A 112 -7.25 8.33 -7.54
N GLU A 113 -7.06 7.27 -8.32
CA GLU A 113 -8.09 6.23 -8.55
C GLU A 113 -8.40 5.38 -7.30
N ILE A 114 -7.58 5.48 -6.25
CA ILE A 114 -7.62 4.66 -5.03
C ILE A 114 -7.87 5.52 -3.79
N SER A 115 -7.44 6.78 -3.80
CA SER A 115 -7.53 7.69 -2.65
C SER A 115 -8.91 7.74 -2.00
N PRO A 116 -10.04 7.89 -2.73
CA PRO A 116 -11.36 7.99 -2.08
C PRO A 116 -11.73 6.73 -1.29
N ASP A 117 -11.46 5.55 -1.84
CA ASP A 117 -11.74 4.28 -1.18
C ASP A 117 -10.79 4.04 0.00
N PHE A 118 -9.53 4.43 -0.15
CA PHE A 118 -8.54 4.37 0.93
C PHE A 118 -8.91 5.27 2.11
N ASP A 119 -9.29 6.52 1.84
CA ASP A 119 -9.68 7.49 2.87
C ASP A 119 -10.96 7.04 3.59
N ASP A 120 -11.96 6.56 2.84
CA ASP A 120 -13.18 5.99 3.40
C ASP A 120 -12.88 4.76 4.28
N LEU A 121 -11.96 3.88 3.85
CA LEU A 121 -11.52 2.70 4.62
C LEU A 121 -10.82 3.12 5.93
N VAL A 122 -9.81 3.99 5.86
CA VAL A 122 -9.05 4.45 7.03
C VAL A 122 -9.94 5.17 8.03
N SER A 123 -10.88 5.99 7.55
CA SER A 123 -11.89 6.65 8.38
C SER A 123 -12.81 5.64 9.06
N SER A 124 -13.33 4.67 8.31
CA SER A 124 -14.23 3.64 8.82
C SER A 124 -13.55 2.76 9.88
N LEU A 125 -12.31 2.32 9.63
CA LEU A 125 -11.49 1.57 10.59
C LEU A 125 -11.25 2.37 11.87
N SER A 126 -10.92 3.65 11.74
CA SER A 126 -10.70 4.54 12.89
C SER A 126 -11.95 4.71 13.74
N SER A 127 -13.14 4.63 13.14
CA SER A 127 -14.42 4.77 13.84
C SER A 127 -14.86 3.52 14.61
N VAL A 128 -14.32 2.36 14.24
CA VAL A 128 -14.57 1.04 14.87
C VAL A 128 -13.56 0.79 16.00
N LEU A 129 -12.35 1.32 15.87
CA LEU A 129 -11.34 1.24 16.92
C LEU A 129 -11.78 2.04 18.16
N PRO A 130 -11.66 1.49 19.37
CA PRO A 130 -11.93 2.23 20.61
C PRO A 130 -11.11 3.52 20.67
N SER A 131 -11.71 4.61 21.14
CA SER A 131 -10.95 5.84 21.41
C SER A 131 -9.95 5.59 22.54
N GLU A 132 -8.71 6.06 22.38
CA GLU A 132 -7.73 6.08 23.48
C GLU A 132 -8.30 6.91 24.63
N GLY A 133 -8.45 6.30 25.81
CA GLY A 133 -8.76 7.03 27.04
C GLY A 133 -7.51 7.75 27.58
N GLY A 134 -7.72 8.89 28.27
CA GLY A 134 -6.67 9.55 29.06
C GLY A 134 -5.54 10.22 28.28
N LEU A 135 -4.44 10.53 28.99
CA LEU A 135 -3.27 11.35 28.60
C LEU A 135 -2.58 10.94 27.28
N SER A 136 -2.97 9.85 26.62
CA SER A 136 -2.51 9.44 25.28
C SER A 136 -2.63 10.54 24.22
N PHE A 137 -3.61 11.45 24.33
CA PHE A 137 -3.72 12.60 23.43
C PHE A 137 -2.49 13.52 23.45
N LEU A 138 -1.75 13.59 24.56
CA LEU A 138 -0.57 14.45 24.70
C LEU A 138 0.66 13.91 23.95
N PHE A 139 0.67 12.62 23.60
CA PHE A 139 1.79 11.94 22.92
C PHE A 139 1.53 11.71 21.41
N LYS A 140 0.38 12.16 20.87
CA LYS A 140 -0.14 11.84 19.52
C LYS A 140 0.67 12.33 18.31
N GLN A 141 1.84 12.93 18.50
CA GLN A 141 2.64 13.42 17.37
C GLN A 141 3.60 12.39 16.77
N ARG A 142 3.89 11.27 17.45
CA ARG A 142 4.81 10.24 16.93
C ARG A 142 4.12 8.89 16.75
N PRO A 143 4.39 8.16 15.65
CA PRO A 143 3.95 6.78 15.48
C PRO A 143 4.55 5.91 16.61
N SER A 144 3.78 4.91 17.06
CA SER A 144 4.28 3.95 18.04
C SER A 144 5.43 3.11 17.47
N GLU A 145 6.26 2.53 18.32
CA GLU A 145 7.31 1.60 17.91
C GLU A 145 6.75 0.43 17.09
N GLU A 146 5.60 -0.11 17.50
CA GLU A 146 4.90 -1.16 16.77
C GLU A 146 4.45 -0.72 15.37
N THR A 147 3.97 0.52 15.23
CA THR A 147 3.60 1.09 13.92
C THR A 147 4.82 1.15 12.98
N LEU A 148 5.96 1.59 13.50
CA LEU A 148 7.20 1.67 12.73
C LEU A 148 7.73 0.28 12.35
N ASN A 149 7.58 -0.71 13.23
CA ASN A 149 7.98 -2.08 12.94
C ASN A 149 7.11 -2.69 11.83
N ILE A 150 5.80 -2.47 11.86
CA ILE A 150 4.87 -2.92 10.80
C ILE A 150 5.23 -2.28 9.46
N LEU A 151 5.52 -0.97 9.44
CA LEU A 151 5.94 -0.28 8.22
C LEU A 151 7.23 -0.89 7.64
N LYS A 152 8.24 -1.12 8.49
CA LYS A 152 9.51 -1.73 8.06
C LYS A 152 9.31 -3.15 7.54
N GLU A 153 8.47 -3.93 8.21
CA GLU A 153 8.12 -5.29 7.78
C GLU A 153 7.43 -5.26 6.41
N ALA A 154 6.46 -4.36 6.22
CA ALA A 154 5.79 -4.16 4.95
C ALA A 154 6.75 -3.74 3.82
N GLU A 155 7.69 -2.83 4.12
CA GLU A 155 8.75 -2.45 3.18
C GLU A 155 9.67 -3.63 2.82
N SER A 156 10.04 -4.46 3.79
CA SER A 156 10.86 -5.65 3.57
C SER A 156 10.14 -6.66 2.66
N ILE A 157 8.88 -6.98 2.97
CA ILE A 157 8.07 -7.92 2.18
C ILE A 157 7.82 -7.36 0.78
N ALA A 158 7.50 -6.07 0.64
CA ALA A 158 7.32 -5.44 -0.66
C ALA A 158 8.58 -5.56 -1.53
N ASN A 159 9.76 -5.31 -0.94
CA ASN A 159 11.03 -5.47 -1.64
C ASN A 159 11.30 -6.92 -2.05
N MET A 160 10.88 -7.90 -1.24
CA MET A 160 10.95 -9.31 -1.62
C MET A 160 10.03 -9.63 -2.79
N LYS A 161 8.75 -9.23 -2.73
CA LYS A 161 7.76 -9.44 -3.80
C LYS A 161 8.22 -8.85 -5.14
N ILE A 162 8.80 -7.63 -5.12
CA ILE A 162 9.35 -6.99 -6.32
C ILE A 162 10.52 -7.79 -6.88
N LYS A 163 11.42 -8.28 -6.02
CA LYS A 163 12.55 -9.12 -6.45
C LYS A 163 12.09 -10.46 -7.00
N GLU A 164 11.06 -11.06 -6.42
CA GLU A 164 10.48 -12.34 -6.85
C GLU A 164 9.75 -12.20 -8.18
N GLY A 165 8.94 -11.16 -8.35
CA GLY A 165 8.31 -10.83 -9.64
C GLY A 165 9.34 -10.53 -10.74
N ASN A 166 10.46 -9.89 -10.40
CA ASN A 166 11.58 -9.69 -11.34
C ASN A 166 12.46 -10.94 -11.55
N ARG A 167 12.22 -12.03 -10.80
CA ARG A 167 12.96 -13.30 -10.87
C ARG A 167 12.22 -14.41 -11.61
N GLU A 168 11.09 -14.13 -12.26
CA GLU A 168 10.54 -15.01 -13.29
C GLU A 168 11.11 -14.62 -14.66
N PRO A 169 12.29 -15.15 -15.09
CA PRO A 169 12.55 -15.26 -16.50
C PRO A 169 11.59 -16.29 -17.08
N LEU A 170 11.01 -15.94 -18.23
CA LEU A 170 10.34 -16.81 -19.18
C LEU A 170 10.90 -18.24 -19.14
N ASN A 171 10.20 -19.16 -18.46
CA ASN A 171 10.41 -20.58 -18.64
C ASN A 171 9.33 -21.10 -19.59
N SER A 172 9.72 -21.13 -20.87
CA SER A 172 9.35 -22.06 -21.95
C SER A 172 7.88 -22.23 -22.31
#